data_AF-A0A9D4Q6L0-F1
#
_entry.id   AF-A0A9D4Q6L0-F1
#
_cell.length_a   1.000
_cell.length_b   1.000
_cell.length_c   1.000
_cell.angle_alpha   90.00
_cell.angle_beta   90.00
_cell.angle_gamma   90.00
#
_symmetry.space_group_name_H-M   'P 1'
#
loop_
_entity.id
_entity.type
_entity.pdbx_description
1 polymer ?
#
loop_
_entity_poly.entity_id
_entity_poly.type
_entity_poly.pdbx_seq_one_letter_code
_entity_poly.pdbx_strand_id
1 'polypeptide(L)'
;MKLERARQLQAITVGDRRREVSAYETAPDYTVKGIITGIPLEEDAKSIHTNIVHARNPQALAAKRLSNTTTVIVPFEGPLVPTYVSYGGALLRCVL
;
A
#
# COMPACT_ATOMS: atom_id res chain seq x y z
N MET A 1 15.38 -14.28 10.64
CA MET A 1 15.58 -13.34 11.77
C MET A 1 15.70 -11.85 11.38
N LYS A 2 16.25 -11.45 10.22
CA LYS A 2 16.36 -10.02 9.81
C LYS A 2 15.04 -9.38 9.30
N LEU A 3 14.18 -10.13 8.61
CA LEU A 3 12.93 -9.62 8.01
C LEU A 3 11.89 -9.20 9.06
N GLU A 4 11.71 -10.00 10.11
CA GLU A 4 10.78 -9.73 11.22
C GLU A 4 11.04 -8.37 11.86
N ARG A 5 12.32 -8.06 12.10
CA ARG A 5 12.75 -6.82 12.75
C ARG A 5 12.49 -5.60 11.87
N ALA A 6 12.61 -5.76 10.55
CA ALA A 6 12.32 -4.68 9.62
C ALA A 6 10.82 -4.35 9.60
N ARG A 7 9.92 -5.35 9.61
CA ARG A 7 8.46 -5.14 9.65
C ARG A 7 7.98 -4.38 10.88
N GLN A 8 8.70 -4.46 11.99
CA GLN A 8 8.36 -3.79 13.25
C GLN A 8 8.92 -2.35 13.35
N LEU A 9 9.71 -1.89 12.38
CA LEU A 9 10.20 -0.50 12.36
C LEU A 9 9.05 0.47 12.09
N GLN A 10 8.70 1.25 13.11
CA GLN A 10 7.69 2.30 13.04
C GLN A 10 8.30 3.71 12.94
N ALA A 11 9.56 3.87 13.32
CA ALA A 11 10.26 5.15 13.26
C ALA A 11 11.76 4.96 13.06
N ILE A 12 12.37 5.92 12.37
CA ILE A 12 13.83 6.07 12.27
C ILE A 12 14.21 7.48 12.68
N THR A 13 15.47 7.65 13.08
CA THR A 13 16.07 8.97 13.31
C THR A 13 17.02 9.27 12.17
N VAL A 14 16.81 10.42 11.51
CA VAL A 14 17.70 10.93 10.45
C VAL A 14 18.20 12.29 10.89
N GLY A 15 19.51 12.39 11.20
CA GLY A 15 20.06 13.54 11.93
C GLY A 15 19.44 13.65 13.31
N ASP A 16 18.88 14.82 13.64
CA ASP A 16 18.23 15.09 14.94
C ASP A 16 16.70 14.92 14.91
N ARG A 17 16.15 14.39 13.82
CA ARG A 17 14.69 14.29 13.62
C ARG A 17 14.21 12.85 13.57
N ARG A 18 13.22 12.54 14.42
CA ARG A 18 12.44 11.31 14.35
C ARG A 18 11.42 11.41 13.23
N ARG A 19 11.39 10.41 12.36
CA ARG A 19 10.43 10.26 11.26
C ARG A 19 9.69 8.95 11.43
N GLU A 20 8.37 8.99 11.30
CA GLU A 20 7.59 7.76 11.16
C GLU A 20 7.94 7.09 9.83
N VAL A 21 8.14 5.78 9.88
CA VAL A 21 8.39 4.97 8.70
C VAL A 21 7.43 3.82 8.65
N SER A 22 7.09 3.43 7.44
CA SER A 22 6.29 2.23 7.19
C SER A 22 7.16 1.23 6.46
N ALA A 23 7.62 0.21 7.19
CA ALA A 23 8.19 -0.98 6.58
C ALA A 23 7.06 -1.87 6.06
N TYR A 24 7.23 -2.45 4.87
CA TYR A 24 6.33 -3.44 4.31
C TYR A 24 7.17 -4.47 3.57
N GLU A 25 6.66 -5.69 3.51
CA GLU A 25 7.31 -6.77 2.79
C GLU A 25 7.39 -6.40 1.31
N THR A 26 8.56 -6.55 0.70
CA THR A 26 8.67 -6.32 -0.75
C THR A 26 7.91 -7.42 -1.44
N ALA A 27 7.18 -7.07 -2.48
CA ALA A 27 6.41 -8.05 -3.20
C ALA A 27 7.35 -9.05 -3.90
N PRO A 28 6.93 -10.32 -4.08
CA PRO A 28 7.71 -11.38 -4.74
C PRO A 28 8.27 -10.96 -6.11
N ASP A 29 9.14 -11.77 -6.70
CA ASP A 29 9.54 -11.57 -8.10
C ASP A 29 8.29 -11.40 -8.98
N TYR A 30 8.41 -10.58 -10.04
CA TYR A 30 7.32 -10.29 -10.97
C TYR A 30 6.15 -9.50 -10.35
N THR A 31 6.47 -8.46 -9.59
CA THR A 31 5.48 -7.56 -9.00
C THR A 31 5.84 -6.09 -9.22
N VAL A 32 4.83 -5.24 -9.28
CA VAL A 32 4.96 -3.78 -9.37
C VAL A 32 4.21 -3.09 -8.23
N LYS A 33 4.57 -1.85 -7.92
CA LYS A 33 3.89 -1.05 -6.88
C LYS A 33 3.11 0.06 -7.54
N GLY A 34 1.84 0.16 -7.19
CA GLY A 34 1.00 1.31 -7.53
C GLY A 34 0.66 2.13 -6.29
N ILE A 35 0.34 3.39 -6.53
CA ILE A 35 -0.06 4.39 -5.55
C ILE A 35 -1.47 4.86 -5.91
N ILE A 36 -2.36 4.82 -4.92
CA ILE A 36 -3.72 5.35 -5.00
C ILE A 36 -3.85 6.49 -4.00
N THR A 37 -4.40 7.62 -4.44
CA THR A 37 -4.68 8.79 -3.59
C THR A 37 -6.17 9.00 -3.42
N GLY A 38 -6.58 9.68 -2.35
CA GLY A 38 -7.98 10.04 -2.11
C GLY A 38 -8.76 9.03 -1.27
N ILE A 39 -8.08 8.10 -0.59
CA ILE A 39 -8.72 7.23 0.39
C ILE A 39 -9.01 8.04 1.66
N PRO A 40 -10.27 8.07 2.16
CA PRO A 40 -10.64 8.85 3.34
C PRO A 40 -9.88 8.42 4.60
N LEU A 41 -9.48 9.37 5.46
CA LEU A 41 -8.62 9.07 6.62
C LEU A 41 -9.30 8.18 7.68
N GLU A 42 -10.62 8.21 7.73
CA GLU A 42 -11.48 7.38 8.58
C GLU A 42 -11.47 5.89 8.20
N GLU A 43 -11.02 5.55 6.99
CA GLU A 43 -10.91 4.15 6.56
C GLU A 43 -9.79 3.43 7.31
N ASP A 44 -10.16 2.35 7.99
CA ASP A 44 -9.20 1.51 8.70
C ASP A 44 -8.43 0.58 7.76
N ALA A 45 -7.31 0.03 8.25
CA ALA A 45 -6.44 -0.82 7.44
C ALA A 45 -7.12 -2.07 6.88
N LYS A 46 -8.11 -2.63 7.59
CA LYS A 46 -8.85 -3.82 7.18
C LYS A 46 -9.83 -3.49 6.06
N SER A 47 -10.52 -2.37 6.17
CA SER A 47 -11.44 -1.85 5.15
C SER A 47 -10.68 -1.48 3.88
N ILE A 48 -9.54 -0.80 4.00
CA ILE A 48 -8.65 -0.51 2.86
C ILE A 48 -8.24 -1.80 2.15
N HIS A 49 -7.77 -2.80 2.90
CA HIS A 49 -7.35 -4.07 2.34
C HIS A 49 -8.51 -4.79 1.63
N THR A 50 -9.66 -4.91 2.28
CA THR A 50 -10.83 -5.64 1.73
C THR A 50 -11.40 -4.96 0.48
N ASN A 51 -11.40 -3.62 0.44
CA ASN A 51 -11.89 -2.85 -0.71
C ASN A 51 -10.93 -2.84 -1.90
N ILE A 52 -9.65 -3.21 -1.72
CA ILE A 52 -8.65 -3.23 -2.79
C ILE A 52 -8.33 -4.66 -3.22
N VAL A 53 -8.12 -5.57 -2.27
CA VAL A 53 -7.70 -6.95 -2.52
C VAL A 53 -8.94 -7.83 -2.68
N HIS A 54 -9.47 -7.87 -3.90
CA HIS A 54 -10.66 -8.65 -4.24
C HIS A 54 -10.75 -8.94 -5.75
N ALA A 55 -11.73 -9.75 -6.16
CA ALA A 55 -11.84 -10.28 -7.52
C ALA A 55 -11.93 -9.25 -8.66
N ARG A 56 -12.29 -7.98 -8.40
CA ARG A 56 -12.28 -6.94 -9.46
C ARG A 56 -10.93 -6.27 -9.64
N ASN A 57 -9.99 -6.49 -8.71
CA ASN A 57 -8.59 -6.10 -8.80
C ASN A 57 -7.74 -7.37 -8.68
N PRO A 58 -7.82 -8.31 -9.64
CA PRO A 58 -7.33 -9.68 -9.47
C PRO A 58 -5.83 -9.79 -9.19
N GLN A 59 -5.06 -8.77 -9.55
CA GLN A 59 -3.62 -8.73 -9.34
C GLN A 59 -3.20 -8.05 -8.04
N ALA A 60 -4.11 -7.39 -7.31
CA ALA A 60 -3.76 -6.70 -6.07
C ALA A 60 -3.42 -7.71 -4.97
N LEU A 61 -2.20 -7.64 -4.43
CA LEU A 61 -1.69 -8.60 -3.44
C LEU A 61 -1.90 -8.13 -2.00
N ALA A 62 -1.84 -6.82 -1.78
CA ALA A 62 -2.00 -6.19 -0.48
C ALA A 62 -2.39 -4.72 -0.68
N ALA A 63 -2.77 -4.04 0.40
CA ALA A 63 -2.90 -2.59 0.39
C ALA A 63 -2.44 -2.02 1.74
N LYS A 64 -1.67 -0.93 1.71
CA LYS A 64 -1.17 -0.28 2.92
C LYS A 64 -1.21 1.23 2.81
N ARG A 65 -1.81 1.89 3.79
CA ARG A 65 -1.75 3.35 3.90
C ARG A 65 -0.33 3.82 4.23
N LEU A 66 0.09 4.90 3.59
CA LEU A 66 1.32 5.61 3.91
C LEU A 66 1.06 6.59 5.05
N SER A 67 1.41 6.19 6.29
CA SER A 67 1.25 7.00 7.51
C SER A 67 -0.18 7.58 7.64
N ASN A 68 -0.34 8.81 8.10
CA ASN A 68 -1.63 9.50 8.24
C ASN A 68 -1.97 10.34 7.01
N THR A 69 -1.96 9.72 5.82
CA THR A 69 -2.29 10.38 4.55
C THR A 69 -3.43 9.66 3.83
N THR A 70 -4.01 10.31 2.83
CA THR A 70 -5.01 9.70 1.94
C THR A 70 -4.41 8.78 0.88
N THR A 71 -3.12 8.44 1.01
CA THR A 71 -2.33 7.69 0.04
C THR A 71 -2.15 6.24 0.47
N VAL A 72 -2.40 5.31 -0.44
CA VAL A 72 -2.26 3.88 -0.24
C VAL A 72 -1.34 3.30 -1.30
N ILE A 73 -0.38 2.48 -0.87
CA ILE A 73 0.46 1.69 -1.75
C ILE A 73 -0.13 0.29 -1.92
N VAL A 74 -0.12 -0.20 -3.15
CA VAL A 74 -0.71 -1.48 -3.55
C VAL A 74 0.31 -2.25 -4.40
N PRO A 75 0.88 -3.35 -3.92
CA PRO A 75 1.58 -4.29 -4.77
C PRO A 75 0.62 -5.03 -5.70
N PHE A 76 0.99 -5.12 -6.98
CA PHE A 76 0.29 -5.91 -7.99
C PHE A 76 1.20 -7.02 -8.52
N GLU A 77 0.62 -8.19 -8.75
CA GLU A 77 1.26 -9.26 -9.52
C GLU A 77 1.30 -8.88 -11.01
N GLY A 78 2.45 -9.05 -11.63
CA GLY A 78 2.67 -8.74 -13.03
C GLY A 78 3.61 -7.57 -13.28
N PRO A 79 3.83 -7.22 -14.56
CA PRO A 79 4.84 -6.27 -14.97
C PRO A 79 4.31 -4.84 -15.11
N LEU A 80 2.99 -4.61 -14.96
CA LEU A 80 2.34 -3.34 -15.27
C LEU A 80 1.47 -2.87 -14.11
N VAL A 81 1.57 -1.58 -13.79
CA VAL A 81 0.68 -0.93 -12.82
C VAL A 81 -0.66 -0.67 -13.50
N PRO A 82 -1.79 -1.13 -12.94
CA PRO A 82 -3.11 -0.79 -13.47
C PRO A 82 -3.33 0.72 -13.46
N THR A 83 -3.99 1.26 -14.49
CA THR A 83 -4.34 2.70 -14.53
C THR A 83 -5.40 3.06 -13.48
N TYR A 84 -6.27 2.10 -13.14
CA TYR A 84 -7.38 2.28 -12.19
C TYR A 84 -7.55 1.06 -11.30
N VAL A 85 -8.07 1.30 -10.10
CA VAL A 85 -8.36 0.28 -9.07
C VAL A 85 -9.78 0.50 -8.56
N SER A 86 -10.57 -0.58 -8.47
CA SER A 86 -11.88 -0.57 -7.84
C SER A 86 -11.73 -0.39 -6.33
N TYR A 87 -12.45 0.56 -5.74
CA TYR A 87 -12.50 0.79 -4.29
C TYR A 87 -13.92 1.17 -3.87
N GLY A 88 -14.59 0.36 -3.03
CA GLY A 88 -15.91 0.70 -2.49
C GLY A 88 -17.01 1.02 -3.53
N GLY A 89 -16.84 0.59 -4.79
CA GLY A 89 -17.74 0.90 -5.90
C GLY A 89 -17.30 2.05 -6.82
N ALA A 90 -16.23 2.78 -6.47
CA ALA A 90 -15.59 3.78 -7.31
C ALA A 90 -14.36 3.22 -8.04
N LEU A 91 -13.94 3.87 -9.12
CA LEU A 91 -12.66 3.64 -9.77
C LEU A 91 -11.70 4.77 -9.39
N LEU A 92 -10.61 4.43 -8.73
CA LEU A 92 -9.57 5.38 -8.33
C LEU A 92 -8.37 5.25 -9.25
N ARG A 93 -7.78 6.39 -9.61
CA ARG A 93 -6.56 6.41 -10.42
C ARG A 93 -5.41 5.80 -9.63
N CYS A 94 -4.65 4.93 -10.29
CA CYS A 94 -3.45 4.32 -9.75
C CYS A 94 -2.25 4.76 -10.61
N VAL A 95 -1.16 5.11 -9.94
CA VAL A 95 0.08 5.63 -10.56
C VAL A 95 1.30 4.88 -10.04
N LEU A 96 2.37 4.88 -10.81
CA LEU A 96 3.67 4.30 -10.40
C LEU A 96 4.35 5.16 -9.33
#